data_AF-A0A2E0HTE6-F1
#
_entry.id   AF-A0A2E0HTE6-F1
#
_cell.length_a   1.000
_cell.length_b   1.000
_cell.length_c   1.000
_cell.angle_alpha   90.00
_cell.angle_beta   90.00
_cell.angle_gamma   90.00
#
_symmetry.space_group_name_H-M   'P 1'
#
loop_
_entity.id
_entity.type
_entity.pdbx_description
1 polymer ?
#
loop_
_entity_poly.entity_id
_entity_poly.type
_entity_poly.pdbx_seq_one_letter_code
_entity_poly.pdbx_strand_id
1 'polypeptide(L)'
;MKEKELSNLYLDLSEEILRNLVFDLSTKDYQNQLLFINCIENSVFYLADDIYKSFISEIESIENFNFKYKLIKLSNSSALKSIISKEIEPDGFIYQLEDSKDKLISERSKNLIISNQSNDLKKFSLILDKYKIFKELLRKILYEC
;
A
#
# COMPACT_ATOMS: atom_id res chain seq x y z
N MET A 1 1.86 0.44 -19.45
CA MET A 1 2.41 1.81 -19.56
C MET A 1 1.60 2.79 -18.74
N LYS A 2 0.29 2.94 -19.01
CA LYS A 2 -0.61 3.81 -18.24
C LYS A 2 -0.65 3.48 -16.73
N GLU A 3 -0.73 2.20 -16.39
CA GLU A 3 -0.84 1.71 -15.00
C GLU A 3 0.47 1.89 -14.24
N LYS A 4 1.60 1.59 -14.88
CA LYS A 4 2.94 1.91 -14.37
C LYS A 4 3.10 3.40 -14.04
N GLU A 5 2.67 4.28 -14.94
CA GLU A 5 2.73 5.74 -14.76
C GLU A 5 1.81 6.20 -13.61
N LEU A 6 0.57 5.71 -13.57
CA LEU A 6 -0.36 6.02 -12.47
C LEU A 6 0.19 5.54 -11.13
N SER A 7 0.73 4.32 -11.06
CA SER A 7 1.37 3.80 -9.85
C SER A 7 2.49 4.73 -9.38
N ASN A 8 3.37 5.18 -10.27
CA ASN A 8 4.43 6.13 -9.92
C ASN A 8 3.87 7.49 -9.47
N LEU A 9 2.88 8.03 -10.17
CA LEU A 9 2.26 9.32 -9.80
C LEU A 9 1.72 9.30 -8.36
N TYR A 10 0.98 8.26 -8.00
CA TYR A 10 0.44 8.14 -6.65
C TYR A 10 1.53 7.93 -5.59
N LEU A 11 2.63 7.26 -5.95
CA LEU A 11 3.80 7.16 -5.07
C LEU A 11 4.41 8.54 -4.85
N ASP A 12 4.67 9.30 -5.90
CA ASP A 12 5.26 10.65 -5.80
C ASP A 12 4.39 11.59 -4.96
N LEU A 13 3.06 11.53 -5.16
CA LEU A 13 2.09 12.28 -4.33
C LEU A 13 2.17 11.87 -2.86
N SER A 14 2.30 10.57 -2.57
CA SER A 14 2.45 10.10 -1.18
C SER A 14 3.72 10.63 -0.53
N GLU A 15 4.82 10.76 -1.28
CA GLU A 15 6.06 11.36 -0.78
C GLU A 15 5.90 12.83 -0.46
N GLU A 16 5.22 13.58 -1.33
CA GLU A 16 4.94 15.00 -1.13
C GLU A 16 4.06 15.22 0.10
N ILE A 17 3.00 14.42 0.25
CA ILE A 17 2.11 14.50 1.41
C ILE A 17 2.89 14.18 2.68
N LEU A 18 3.70 13.12 2.69
CA LEU A 18 4.48 12.71 3.86
C LEU A 18 5.37 13.83 4.39
N ARG A 19 6.01 14.60 3.49
CA ARG A 19 6.86 15.75 3.86
C ARG A 19 6.10 16.87 4.57
N ASN A 20 4.78 16.93 4.36
CA ASN A 20 3.90 17.96 4.89
C ASN A 20 3.08 17.49 6.11
N LEU A 21 3.25 16.24 6.56
CA LEU A 21 2.58 15.73 7.77
C LEU A 21 3.27 16.26 9.02
N VAL A 22 2.47 16.69 9.98
CA VAL A 22 2.93 17.31 11.23
C VAL A 22 2.43 16.61 12.50
N PHE A 23 1.41 15.74 12.39
CA PHE A 23 0.88 14.96 13.53
C PHE A 23 0.40 15.83 14.70
N ASP A 24 -0.23 16.97 14.38
CA ASP A 24 -0.69 17.98 15.34
C ASP A 24 -2.14 17.79 15.82
N LEU A 25 -2.77 16.66 15.45
CA LEU A 25 -4.17 16.31 15.72
C LEU A 25 -5.21 17.27 15.08
N SER A 26 -4.79 18.17 14.20
CA SER A 26 -5.71 19.03 13.46
C SER A 26 -6.50 18.21 12.43
N THR A 27 -7.72 18.66 12.13
CA THR A 27 -8.54 18.04 11.07
C THR A 27 -7.81 18.01 9.73
N LYS A 28 -7.01 19.04 9.43
CA LYS A 28 -6.23 19.14 8.19
C LYS A 28 -5.14 18.08 8.16
N ASP A 29 -4.37 17.94 9.24
CA ASP A 29 -3.32 16.93 9.32
C ASP A 29 -3.91 15.51 9.25
N TYR A 30 -5.02 15.24 9.94
CA TYR A 30 -5.74 13.97 9.82
C TYR A 30 -6.20 13.67 8.38
N GLN A 31 -6.74 14.67 7.67
CA GLN A 31 -7.11 14.53 6.27
C GLN A 31 -5.90 14.22 5.39
N ASN A 32 -4.76 14.87 5.64
CA ASN A 32 -3.51 14.58 4.94
C ASN A 32 -3.00 13.16 5.25
N GLN A 33 -3.15 12.68 6.49
CA GLN A 33 -2.79 11.31 6.85
C GLN A 33 -3.65 10.30 6.08
N LEU A 34 -4.95 10.52 5.97
CA LEU A 34 -5.84 9.69 5.14
C LEU A 34 -5.47 9.77 3.65
N LEU A 35 -5.14 10.96 3.15
CA LEU A 35 -4.74 11.15 1.77
C LEU A 35 -3.44 10.41 1.45
N PHE A 36 -2.47 10.43 2.38
CA PHE A 36 -1.24 9.62 2.28
C PHE A 36 -1.56 8.14 2.12
N ILE A 37 -2.39 7.58 3.01
CA ILE A 37 -2.80 6.17 2.93
C ILE A 37 -3.45 5.87 1.59
N ASN A 38 -4.39 6.71 1.14
CA ASN A 38 -5.10 6.51 -0.12
C ASN A 38 -4.17 6.59 -1.34
N CYS A 39 -3.17 7.47 -1.32
CA CYS A 39 -2.15 7.52 -2.36
C CYS A 39 -1.36 6.20 -2.42
N ILE A 40 -0.95 5.63 -1.29
CA ILE A 40 -0.27 4.33 -1.27
C ILE A 40 -1.21 3.22 -1.79
N GLU A 41 -2.46 3.16 -1.34
CA GLU A 41 -3.45 2.18 -1.81
C GLU A 41 -3.63 2.23 -3.33
N ASN A 42 -3.79 3.42 -3.91
CA ASN A 42 -3.92 3.60 -5.36
C ASN A 42 -2.63 3.24 -6.09
N SER A 43 -1.46 3.60 -5.53
CA SER A 43 -0.18 3.25 -6.12
C SER A 43 -0.01 1.72 -6.21
N VAL A 44 -0.41 0.99 -5.17
CA VAL A 44 -0.43 -0.48 -5.13
C VAL A 44 -1.48 -1.05 -6.09
N PHE A 45 -2.67 -0.46 -6.15
CA PHE A 45 -3.74 -0.90 -7.05
C PHE A 45 -3.28 -0.90 -8.51
N TYR A 46 -2.72 0.22 -8.98
CA TYR A 46 -2.22 0.33 -10.35
C TYR A 46 -0.94 -0.48 -10.57
N LEU A 47 -0.10 -0.65 -9.54
CA LEU A 47 1.03 -1.57 -9.63
C LEU A 47 0.55 -3.00 -9.90
N ALA A 48 -0.45 -3.47 -9.14
CA ALA A 48 -1.01 -4.80 -9.31
C ALA A 48 -1.59 -5.02 -10.72
N ASP A 49 -2.27 -4.01 -11.28
CA ASP A 49 -2.75 -4.04 -12.67
C ASP A 49 -1.61 -4.10 -13.69
N ASP A 50 -0.51 -3.40 -13.45
CA ASP A 50 0.68 -3.44 -14.31
C ASP A 50 1.36 -4.81 -14.25
N ILE A 51 1.53 -5.39 -13.05
CA ILE A 51 2.09 -6.73 -12.87
C ILE A 51 1.19 -7.78 -13.55
N TYR A 52 -0.12 -7.73 -13.30
CA TYR A 52 -1.08 -8.71 -13.80
C TYR A 52 -1.04 -8.90 -15.32
N LYS A 53 -0.71 -7.84 -16.08
CA LYS A 53 -0.58 -7.92 -17.54
C LYS A 53 0.42 -8.98 -18.00
N SER A 54 1.47 -9.22 -17.24
CA SER A 54 2.47 -10.25 -17.56
C SER A 54 2.05 -11.65 -17.10
N PHE A 55 1.01 -11.77 -16.26
CA PHE A 55 0.54 -13.03 -15.69
C PHE A 55 -0.90 -13.38 -16.09
N ILE A 56 -1.45 -12.72 -17.12
CA ILE A 56 -2.86 -12.85 -17.53
C ILE A 56 -3.26 -14.28 -17.92
N SER A 57 -2.30 -15.09 -18.37
CA SER A 57 -2.51 -16.50 -18.73
C SER A 57 -2.46 -17.45 -17.51
N GLU A 58 -1.93 -16.99 -16.38
CA GLU A 58 -1.69 -17.82 -15.19
C GLU A 58 -2.69 -17.53 -14.07
N ILE A 59 -3.29 -16.33 -14.05
CA ILE A 59 -4.07 -15.82 -12.92
C ILE A 59 -5.45 -15.37 -13.42
N GLU A 60 -6.49 -15.67 -12.65
CA GLU A 60 -7.84 -15.16 -12.90
C GLU A 60 -7.89 -13.62 -12.87
N SER A 61 -8.90 -13.05 -13.54
CA SER A 61 -9.11 -11.60 -13.58
C SER A 61 -9.13 -10.96 -12.18
N ILE A 62 -8.40 -9.85 -12.06
CA ILE A 62 -8.28 -9.09 -10.81
C ILE A 62 -9.07 -7.78 -10.81
N GLU A 63 -9.78 -7.44 -11.88
CA GLU A 63 -10.34 -6.09 -12.13
C GLU A 63 -11.26 -5.58 -11.02
N ASN A 64 -12.06 -6.46 -10.42
CA ASN A 64 -13.09 -6.10 -9.43
C ASN A 64 -12.60 -6.14 -7.97
N PHE A 65 -11.31 -6.34 -7.74
CA PHE A 65 -10.74 -6.41 -6.40
C PHE A 65 -10.15 -5.08 -5.95
N ASN A 66 -10.15 -4.84 -4.64
CA ASN A 66 -9.36 -3.75 -4.05
C ASN A 66 -7.86 -4.07 -4.10
N PHE A 67 -7.02 -3.10 -3.78
CA PHE A 67 -5.56 -3.23 -3.85
C PHE A 67 -5.02 -4.49 -3.14
N LYS A 68 -5.52 -4.79 -1.92
CA LYS A 68 -5.08 -5.94 -1.12
C LYS A 68 -5.47 -7.27 -1.77
N TYR A 69 -6.73 -7.42 -2.18
CA TYR A 69 -7.19 -8.67 -2.80
C TYR A 69 -6.59 -8.87 -4.20
N LYS A 70 -6.27 -7.80 -4.95
CA LYS A 70 -5.48 -7.89 -6.18
C LYS A 70 -4.13 -8.54 -5.92
N LEU A 71 -3.40 -8.09 -4.89
CA LEU A 71 -2.12 -8.71 -4.51
C LEU A 71 -2.30 -10.17 -4.08
N ILE A 72 -3.33 -10.49 -3.27
CA ILE A 72 -3.61 -11.88 -2.87
C ILE A 72 -3.82 -12.77 -4.10
N LYS A 73 -4.58 -12.31 -5.11
CA LYS A 73 -4.77 -13.07 -6.35
C LYS A 73 -3.47 -13.22 -7.13
N LEU A 74 -2.64 -12.17 -7.20
CA LEU A 74 -1.32 -12.24 -7.81
C LEU A 74 -0.40 -13.28 -7.12
N SER A 75 -0.55 -13.48 -5.82
CA SER A 75 0.23 -14.47 -5.06
C SER A 75 -0.07 -15.93 -5.43
N ASN A 76 -1.07 -16.20 -6.26
CA ASN A 76 -1.34 -17.52 -6.79
C ASN A 76 -0.29 -17.97 -7.82
N SER A 77 0.41 -17.04 -8.49
CA SER A 77 1.57 -17.40 -9.30
C SER A 77 2.75 -17.74 -8.39
N SER A 78 3.43 -18.85 -8.69
CA SER A 78 4.59 -19.34 -7.93
C SER A 78 5.72 -18.32 -7.86
N ALA A 79 5.90 -17.51 -8.90
CA ALA A 79 6.90 -16.45 -8.96
C ALA A 79 6.64 -15.32 -7.95
N LEU A 80 5.37 -14.99 -7.70
CA LEU A 80 4.99 -13.83 -6.89
C LEU A 80 4.63 -14.19 -5.43
N LYS A 81 4.29 -15.46 -5.18
CA LYS A 81 3.79 -15.95 -3.89
C LYS A 81 4.66 -15.53 -2.71
N SER A 82 5.96 -15.83 -2.79
CA SER A 82 6.89 -15.64 -1.67
C SER A 82 7.09 -14.16 -1.29
N ILE A 83 6.99 -13.26 -2.27
CA ILE A 83 7.12 -11.82 -2.05
C ILE A 83 5.84 -11.26 -1.47
N ILE A 84 4.69 -11.59 -2.08
CA ILE A 84 3.41 -11.01 -1.65
C ILE A 84 2.99 -11.54 -0.27
N SER A 85 3.19 -12.83 0.02
CA SER A 85 2.81 -13.39 1.32
C SER A 85 3.51 -12.70 2.49
N LYS A 86 4.79 -12.34 2.35
CA LYS A 86 5.55 -11.61 3.38
C LYS A 86 4.96 -10.23 3.68
N GLU A 87 4.38 -9.57 2.67
CA GLU A 87 3.82 -8.23 2.86
C GLU A 87 2.46 -8.22 3.57
N ILE A 88 1.78 -9.37 3.63
CA ILE A 88 0.50 -9.54 4.32
C ILE A 88 0.71 -9.87 5.81
N GLU A 89 1.88 -10.41 6.19
CA GLU A 89 2.24 -10.70 7.58
C GLU A 89 2.37 -9.41 8.42
N PRO A 90 2.34 -9.48 9.77
CA PRO A 90 2.39 -8.29 10.64
C PRO A 90 3.55 -7.31 10.38
N ASP A 91 4.68 -7.83 9.92
CA ASP A 91 5.85 -7.03 9.55
C ASP A 91 5.82 -6.53 8.10
N GLY A 92 4.85 -6.94 7.31
CA GLY A 92 4.67 -6.55 5.91
C GLY A 92 4.03 -5.17 5.74
N PHE A 93 4.30 -4.53 4.60
CA PHE A 93 3.78 -3.18 4.36
C PHE A 93 2.25 -3.13 4.25
N ILE A 94 1.60 -4.17 3.71
CA ILE A 94 0.13 -4.21 3.57
C ILE A 94 -0.51 -4.25 4.95
N TYR A 95 0.01 -5.08 5.85
CA TYR A 95 -0.48 -5.11 7.23
C TYR A 95 -0.29 -3.76 7.91
N GLN A 96 0.90 -3.16 7.80
CA GLN A 96 1.18 -1.87 8.42
C GLN A 96 0.29 -0.74 7.87
N LEU A 97 -0.01 -0.76 6.57
CA LEU A 97 -0.90 0.20 5.91
C LEU A 97 -2.34 0.08 6.42
N GLU A 98 -2.87 -1.14 6.48
CA GLU A 98 -4.23 -1.41 6.99
C GLU A 98 -4.35 -1.08 8.49
N ASP A 99 -3.36 -1.46 9.31
CA ASP A 99 -3.30 -1.10 10.75
C ASP A 99 -3.32 0.43 10.93
N SER A 100 -2.52 1.16 10.16
CA SER A 100 -2.51 2.62 10.21
C SER A 100 -3.83 3.24 9.77
N LYS A 101 -4.48 2.68 8.73
CA LYS A 101 -5.79 3.13 8.25
C LYS A 101 -6.88 2.88 9.29
N ASP A 102 -6.93 1.69 9.86
CA ASP A 102 -7.90 1.31 10.87
C ASP A 102 -7.81 2.23 12.09
N LYS A 103 -6.58 2.52 12.56
CA LYS A 103 -6.33 3.49 13.64
C LYS A 103 -6.87 4.88 13.35
N LEU A 104 -6.66 5.41 12.13
CA LEU A 104 -7.22 6.72 11.76
C LEU A 104 -8.75 6.71 11.86
N ILE A 105 -9.40 5.71 11.26
CA ILE A 105 -10.86 5.62 11.23
C ILE A 105 -11.44 5.47 12.64
N SER A 106 -10.76 4.70 13.49
CA SER A 106 -11.22 4.36 14.84
C SER A 106 -10.90 5.41 15.89
N GLU A 107 -9.81 6.17 15.79
CA GLU A 107 -9.54 7.33 16.66
C GLU A 107 -10.66 8.39 16.59
N ARG A 108 -11.38 8.44 15.46
CA ARG A 108 -12.56 9.31 15.30
C ARG A 108 -13.83 8.74 15.92
N SER A 109 -13.95 7.41 16.01
CA SER A 109 -15.02 6.74 16.75
C SER A 109 -14.58 6.56 18.21
N LYS A 110 -14.80 7.60 19.02
CA LYS A 110 -14.42 7.77 20.46
C LYS A 110 -14.70 6.62 21.46
N ASN A 111 -15.12 5.44 21.01
CA ASN A 111 -15.60 4.32 21.82
C ASN A 111 -14.70 3.07 21.79
N LEU A 112 -13.53 3.09 21.15
CA LEU A 112 -12.65 1.92 21.06
C LEU A 112 -11.28 2.20 21.70
N ILE A 113 -10.91 1.38 22.69
CA ILE A 113 -9.56 1.34 23.24
C ILE A 113 -8.70 0.55 22.24
N ILE A 114 -7.71 1.19 21.65
CA ILE A 114 -6.85 0.62 20.60
C ILE A 114 -5.43 0.50 21.14
N SER A 115 -4.66 -0.44 20.59
CA SER A 115 -3.29 -0.77 20.99
C SER A 115 -2.39 0.48 21.12
N ASN A 116 -1.45 0.43 22.07
CA ASN A 116 -0.69 1.56 22.63
C ASN A 116 0.17 2.41 21.67
N GLN A 117 0.17 2.18 20.35
CA GLN A 117 0.95 2.96 19.38
C GLN A 117 0.05 3.64 18.34
N SER A 118 -0.13 4.95 18.53
CA SER A 118 -0.74 5.86 17.56
C SER A 118 0.09 5.95 16.28
N ASN A 119 -0.53 6.43 15.20
CA ASN A 119 0.22 6.78 13.99
C ASN A 119 1.19 7.93 14.27
N ASP A 120 2.39 7.81 13.73
CA ASP A 120 3.43 8.84 13.79
C ASP A 120 4.17 8.91 12.45
N LEU A 121 5.03 9.93 12.32
CA LEU A 121 5.81 10.13 11.11
C LEU A 121 6.70 8.92 10.79
N LYS A 122 7.26 8.27 11.82
CA LYS A 122 8.14 7.10 11.64
C LYS A 122 7.39 5.92 11.03
N LYS A 123 6.17 5.66 11.48
CA LYS A 123 5.30 4.61 10.95
C LYS A 123 4.99 4.85 9.48
N PHE A 124 4.67 6.10 9.10
CA PHE A 124 4.32 6.44 7.72
C PHE A 124 5.54 6.39 6.80
N SER A 125 6.70 6.87 7.26
CA SER A 125 7.97 6.69 6.55
C SER A 125 8.29 5.21 6.34
N LEU A 126 8.10 4.38 7.36
CA LEU A 126 8.36 2.94 7.27
C LEU A 126 7.44 2.26 6.24
N ILE A 127 6.16 2.60 6.21
CA ILE A 127 5.20 2.10 5.21
C ILE A 127 5.67 2.46 3.80
N LEU A 128 6.03 3.73 3.59
CA LEU A 128 6.51 4.21 2.30
C LEU A 128 7.80 3.50 1.85
N ASP A 129 8.78 3.37 2.74
CA ASP A 129 10.06 2.74 2.43
C ASP A 129 9.89 1.25 2.09
N LYS A 130 9.08 0.52 2.87
CA LYS A 130 8.75 -0.88 2.58
C LYS A 130 8.00 -1.03 1.27
N TYR A 131 7.04 -0.15 0.99
CA TYR A 131 6.32 -0.16 -0.27
C TYR A 131 7.25 0.06 -1.48
N LYS A 132 8.21 1.00 -1.39
CA LYS A 132 9.21 1.20 -2.43
C LYS A 132 10.04 -0.05 -2.68
N ILE A 133 10.51 -0.70 -1.62
CA ILE A 133 11.27 -1.95 -1.72
C ILE A 133 10.43 -3.03 -2.41
N PHE A 134 9.19 -3.24 -1.96
CA PHE A 134 8.27 -4.21 -2.54
C PHE A 134 8.01 -3.94 -4.03
N LYS A 135 7.75 -2.69 -4.40
CA LYS A 135 7.52 -2.26 -5.79
C LYS A 135 8.71 -2.57 -6.69
N GLU A 136 9.92 -2.30 -6.23
CA GLU A 136 11.13 -2.61 -6.99
C GLU A 136 11.37 -4.12 -7.12
N LEU A 137 11.09 -4.90 -6.06
CA LEU A 137 11.18 -6.36 -6.11
C LEU A 137 10.22 -6.96 -7.14
N LEU A 138 8.94 -6.53 -7.14
CA LEU A 138 7.95 -6.99 -8.12
C LEU A 138 8.34 -6.62 -9.55
N ARG A 139 8.87 -5.42 -9.76
CA ARG A 139 9.32 -4.99 -11.09
C ARG A 139 10.52 -5.78 -11.59
N LYS A 140 11.46 -6.14 -10.70
CA LYS A 140 12.59 -6.99 -11.08
C LYS A 140 12.14 -8.35 -11.58
N ILE A 141 11.15 -8.97 -10.94
CA ILE A 141 10.57 -10.22 -11.43
C ILE A 141 10.01 -10.06 -12.85
N LEU A 142 9.32 -8.95 -13.14
CA LEU A 142 8.82 -8.71 -14.50
C LEU A 142 9.92 -8.60 -15.57
N TYR A 143 11.14 -8.23 -15.20
CA TYR A 143 12.26 -8.20 -16.14
C TYR A 143 12.98 -9.56 -16.26
N GLU A 144 12.78 -10.45 -15.29
CA GLU A 144 13.40 -11.79 -15.24
C GLU A 144 12.50 -12.90 -15.81
N CYS A 145 11.19 -12.67 -15.88
CA CYS A 145 10.19 -13.55 -16.52
C CYS A 145 9.95 -13.17 -17.98
#